data_AF-M0L9T3-F1
#
_entry.id   AF-M0L9T3-F1
#
_cell.length_a   1.000
_cell.length_b   1.000
_cell.length_c   1.000
_cell.angle_alpha   90.00
_cell.angle_beta   90.00
_cell.angle_gamma   90.00
#
_symmetry.space_group_name_H-M   'P 1'
#
loop_
_entity.id
_entity.type
_entity.pdbx_description
1 polymer ?
#
loop_
_entity_poly.entity_id
_entity_poly.type
_entity_poly.pdbx_seq_one_letter_code
_entity_poly.pdbx_strand_id
1 'polypeptide(L)'
;MTPTEWAIVVLALVGAFFAGVASIGIVRLPDVYTRAHAASKSDTLGAVLTIAAAALAILSLIHISERARSEMCIRDRDQGIEPWTAGDEEGKS
;
A
#
# COMPACT_ATOMS: atom_id res chain seq x y z
N MET A 1 11.24 -6.15 11.16
CA MET A 1 10.36 -6.22 9.98
C MET A 1 8.95 -6.43 10.46
N THR A 2 8.05 -5.50 10.14
CA THR A 2 6.67 -5.52 10.59
C THR A 2 5.89 -6.65 9.89
N PRO A 3 4.90 -7.29 10.55
CA PRO A 3 4.11 -8.37 9.93
C PRO A 3 3.40 -7.96 8.63
N THR A 4 3.09 -6.66 8.49
CA THR A 4 2.48 -6.05 7.31
C THR A 4 3.40 -6.03 6.09
N GLU A 5 4.71 -5.82 6.30
CA GLU A 5 5.70 -5.88 5.20
C GLU A 5 5.71 -7.25 4.53
N TRP A 6 5.71 -8.32 5.33
CA TRP A 6 5.64 -9.69 4.82
C TRP A 6 4.36 -9.97 4.05
N ALA A 7 3.21 -9.48 4.54
CA ALA A 7 1.93 -9.62 3.84
C ALA A 7 1.93 -8.93 2.46
N ILE A 8 2.53 -7.74 2.36
CA ILE A 8 2.64 -7.01 1.09
C ILE A 8 3.51 -7.78 0.08
N VAL A 9 4.67 -8.29 0.52
CA VAL A 9 5.58 -9.06 -0.34
C VAL A 9 4.91 -10.33 -0.86
N VAL A 10 4.24 -11.08 0.00
CA VAL A 10 3.52 -12.29 -0.40
C VAL A 10 2.41 -11.96 -1.39
N LEU A 11 1.61 -10.93 -1.13
CA LEU A 11 0.50 -10.56 -2.01
C LEU A 11 0.98 -10.05 -3.38
N ALA A 12 2.09 -9.31 -3.42
CA ALA A 12 2.72 -8.85 -4.66
C ALA A 12 3.31 -10.02 -5.48
N LEU A 13 3.99 -10.97 -4.84
CA LEU A 13 4.53 -12.16 -5.51
C LEU A 13 3.41 -13.04 -6.09
N VAL A 14 2.32 -13.22 -5.34
CA VAL A 14 1.18 -14.00 -5.81
C VAL A 14 0.48 -13.28 -6.97
N GLY A 15 0.29 -11.96 -6.91
CA GLY A 15 -0.22 -11.16 -8.03
C GLY A 15 0.63 -11.28 -9.30
N ALA A 16 1.96 -11.17 -9.17
CA ALA A 16 2.90 -11.33 -10.28
C ALA A 16 2.86 -12.75 -10.88
N PHE A 17 2.73 -13.78 -10.04
CA PHE A 17 2.56 -15.16 -10.49
C PHE A 17 1.28 -15.34 -11.34
N PHE A 18 0.14 -14.79 -10.90
CA PHE A 18 -1.12 -14.88 -11.65
C PHE A 18 -1.07 -14.10 -12.98
N ALA A 19 -0.39 -12.95 -13.03
CA ALA A 19 -0.13 -12.24 -14.28
C ALA A 19 0.70 -13.09 -15.27
N GLY A 20 1.72 -13.80 -14.76
CA GLY A 20 2.49 -14.78 -15.52
C GLY A 20 1.61 -15.91 -16.07
N VAL A 21 0.76 -16.52 -15.23
CA VAL A 21 -0.17 -17.58 -15.63
C VAL A 21 -1.17 -17.10 -16.69
N ALA A 22 -1.69 -15.87 -16.57
CA ALA A 22 -2.57 -15.27 -17.57
C ALA A 22 -1.88 -15.14 -18.95
N SER A 23 -0.63 -14.67 -18.99
CA SER A 23 0.15 -14.58 -20.23
C SER A 23 0.42 -15.95 -20.87
N ILE A 24 0.69 -16.98 -20.06
CA ILE A 24 0.90 -18.36 -20.52
C ILE A 24 -0.41 -18.97 -21.04
N GLY A 25 -1.54 -18.69 -20.37
CA GLY A 25 -2.88 -19.15 -20.77
C GLY A 25 -3.31 -18.61 -22.13
N ILE A 26 -2.86 -17.41 -22.49
CA ILE A 26 -2.96 -16.92 -23.87
C ILE A 26 -2.06 -17.79 -24.76
N VAL A 27 -0.75 -17.85 -24.57
CA VAL A 27 0.16 -18.48 -25.54
C VAL A 27 -0.11 -19.97 -25.84
N ARG A 28 -0.54 -20.79 -24.86
CA ARG A 28 -0.58 -22.27 -25.02
C ARG A 28 -1.87 -22.90 -25.55
N LEU A 29 -3.01 -22.23 -25.52
CA LEU A 29 -4.29 -22.86 -25.89
C LEU A 29 -4.67 -22.57 -27.36
N PRO A 30 -4.94 -23.60 -28.20
CA PRO A 30 -5.18 -23.47 -29.64
C PRO A 30 -6.62 -23.04 -30.01
N ASP A 31 -7.53 -22.92 -29.05
CA ASP A 31 -8.93 -22.55 -29.26
C ASP A 31 -9.32 -21.25 -28.51
N VAL A 32 -10.06 -20.37 -29.20
CA VAL A 32 -10.34 -18.99 -28.78
C VAL A 32 -11.25 -18.92 -27.55
N TYR A 33 -12.19 -19.86 -27.41
CA TYR A 33 -13.12 -19.92 -26.27
C TYR A 33 -12.45 -20.47 -25.01
N THR A 34 -11.59 -21.48 -25.14
CA THR A 34 -10.82 -22.02 -24.02
C THR A 34 -9.71 -21.08 -23.56
N ARG A 35 -9.09 -20.29 -24.47
CA ARG A 35 -8.21 -19.16 -24.13
C ARG A 35 -8.93 -18.10 -23.31
N ALA A 36 -10.09 -17.62 -23.77
CA ALA A 36 -10.84 -16.57 -23.09
C ALA A 36 -11.32 -17.03 -21.71
N HIS A 37 -11.76 -18.28 -21.55
CA HIS A 37 -12.24 -18.76 -20.26
C HIS A 37 -11.12 -19.00 -19.25
N ALA A 38 -9.96 -19.51 -19.69
CA ALA A 38 -8.78 -19.69 -18.84
C ALA A 38 -8.14 -18.34 -18.47
N ALA A 39 -8.00 -17.43 -19.44
CA ALA A 39 -7.42 -16.10 -19.23
C ALA A 39 -8.29 -15.26 -18.28
N SER A 40 -9.60 -15.18 -18.49
CA SER A 40 -10.47 -14.34 -17.64
C SER A 40 -10.51 -14.79 -16.18
N LYS A 41 -10.38 -16.10 -15.90
CA LYS A 41 -10.30 -16.63 -14.52
C LYS A 41 -8.98 -16.27 -13.83
N SER A 42 -7.85 -16.39 -14.55
CA SER A 42 -6.54 -16.00 -13.99
C SER A 42 -6.39 -14.48 -13.87
N ASP A 43 -6.94 -13.73 -14.82
CA ASP A 43 -6.77 -12.29 -14.91
C ASP A 43 -7.62 -11.55 -13.86
N THR A 44 -8.86 -11.99 -13.64
CA THR A 44 -9.70 -11.43 -12.56
C THR A 44 -9.12 -11.71 -11.17
N LEU A 45 -8.62 -12.92 -10.90
CA LEU A 45 -7.95 -13.24 -9.63
C LEU A 45 -6.64 -12.47 -9.46
N GLY A 46 -5.84 -12.34 -10.52
CA GLY A 46 -4.63 -11.53 -10.53
C GLY A 46 -4.92 -10.06 -10.25
N ALA A 47 -5.86 -9.46 -10.99
CA ALA A 47 -6.27 -8.07 -10.80
C ALA A 47 -6.78 -7.80 -9.39
N VAL A 48 -7.65 -8.66 -8.86
CA VAL A 48 -8.17 -8.54 -7.48
C VAL A 48 -7.04 -8.61 -6.45
N LEU A 49 -6.09 -9.53 -6.59
CA LEU A 49 -4.94 -9.60 -5.67
C LEU A 49 -4.02 -8.39 -5.78
N THR A 50 -3.78 -7.89 -7.00
CA THR A 50 -2.88 -6.74 -7.22
C THR A 50 -3.50 -5.45 -6.67
N ILE A 51 -4.81 -5.27 -6.84
CA ILE A 51 -5.57 -4.15 -6.26
C ILE A 51 -5.59 -4.26 -4.72
N ALA A 52 -5.77 -5.47 -4.17
CA ALA A 52 -5.69 -5.69 -2.73
C ALA A 52 -4.30 -5.37 -2.15
N ALA A 53 -3.22 -5.71 -2.87
CA ALA A 53 -1.85 -5.34 -2.50
C ALA A 53 -1.64 -3.83 -2.47
N ALA A 54 -2.11 -3.14 -3.52
CA ALA A 54 -2.02 -1.69 -3.59
C ALA A 54 -2.79 -1.02 -2.43
N ALA A 55 -3.98 -1.51 -2.10
CA ALA A 55 -4.78 -0.99 -0.98
C ALA A 55 -4.05 -1.11 0.37
N LEU A 56 -3.43 -2.27 0.64
CA LEU A 56 -2.67 -2.48 1.87
C LEU A 56 -1.39 -1.64 1.94
N ALA A 57 -0.71 -1.45 0.80
CA ALA A 57 0.49 -0.60 0.72
C ALA A 57 0.14 0.87 1.03
N ILE A 58 -0.98 1.37 0.50
CA ILE A 58 -1.45 2.73 0.76
C ILE A 58 -1.82 2.89 2.25
N LEU A 59 -2.49 1.90 2.85
CA LEU A 59 -2.82 1.93 4.28
C LEU A 59 -1.57 1.97 5.17
N SER A 60 -0.54 1.19 4.83
CA SER A 60 0.74 1.22 5.55
C SER A 60 1.44 2.57 5.44
N LEU A 61 1.38 3.22 4.28
CA LEU A 61 1.97 4.54 4.05
C LEU A 61 1.28 5.63 4.87
N ILE A 62 -0.06 5.59 4.95
CA ILE A 62 -0.85 6.50 5.78
C ILE A 62 -0.47 6.34 7.25
N HIS A 63 -0.38 5.10 7.74
CA HIS A 63 0.01 4.81 9.13
C HIS A 63 1.42 5.30 9.49
N ILE A 64 2.38 5.18 8.55
CA ILE A 64 3.74 5.71 8.72
C ILE A 64 3.73 7.24 8.76
N SER A 65 2.90 7.90 7.94
CA SER A 65 2.82 9.36 7.91
C SER A 65 2.27 9.95 9.21
N GLU A 66 1.30 9.27 9.84
CA GLU A 66 0.75 9.68 11.14
C GLU A 66 1.79 9.50 12.27
N ARG A 67 2.50 8.37 12.29
CA ARG A 67 3.64 8.12 13.19
C ARG A 67 4.74 9.17 13.05
N ALA A 68 5.08 9.57 11.83
CA ALA A 68 6.09 10.58 11.57
C ALA A 68 5.68 11.95 12.11
N ARG A 69 4.40 12.32 12.01
CA ARG A 69 3.87 13.57 12.54
C ARG A 69 3.90 13.62 14.07
N SER A 70 3.57 12.51 14.74
CA SER A 70 3.61 12.46 16.20
C SER A 70 5.04 12.56 16.75
N GLU A 71 6.01 11.89 16.10
CA GLU A 71 7.43 11.97 16.46
C GLU A 71 8.00 13.39 16.27
N MET A 72 7.65 14.07 15.16
CA MET A 72 8.07 15.45 14.91
C MET A 72 7.59 16.39 16.03
N CYS A 73 6.33 16.28 16.44
CA CYS A 73 5.75 17.10 17.50
C CYS A 73 6.37 16.81 18.88
N ILE A 74 6.68 15.53 19.16
CA ILE A 74 7.40 15.13 20.37
C ILE A 74 8.82 15.73 20.37
N ARG A 75 9.52 15.67 19.24
CA ARG A 75 10.89 16.18 19.13
C ARG A 75 10.97 17.70 19.19
N ASP A 76 9.96 18.38 18.64
CA ASP A 76 9.82 19.85 18.71
C ASP A 76 9.65 20.33 20.16
N ARG A 77 8.82 19.62 20.94
CA ARG A 77 8.68 19.82 22.40
C ARG A 77 9.98 19.65 23.16
N ASP A 78 10.79 18.64 22.81
CA ASP A 78 12.09 18.41 23.46
C ASP A 78 13.16 19.47 23.10
N GLN A 79 13.00 20.18 21.97
CA GLN A 79 13.89 21.27 21.56
C GLN A 79 13.54 22.61 22.23
N GLY A 80 12.47 22.67 23.03
CA GLY A 80 11.99 23.92 23.63
C GLY A 80 11.52 24.92 22.58
N ILE A 81 10.98 24.43 21.45
CA ILE A 81 10.41 25.28 20.42
C ILE A 81 9.04 25.73 20.92
N GLU A 82 9.00 26.96 21.42
CA GLU A 82 7.76 27.58 21.87
C GLU A 82 6.89 27.94 20.65
N PRO A 83 5.57 27.65 20.66
CA PRO A 83 4.68 28.07 19.58
C PRO A 83 4.71 29.60 19.44
N TRP A 84 4.91 30.11 18.23
CA TRP A 84 5.06 31.56 17.99
C TRP A 84 3.84 32.39 18.42
N THR A 85 2.70 31.76 18.70
CA THR A 85 1.46 32.35 19.21
C THR A 85 1.44 32.57 20.72
N ALA A 86 2.40 32.03 21.47
CA ALA A 86 2.46 32.20 22.93
C ALA A 86 2.81 33.65 23.36
N GLY A 87 3.46 34.43 22.49
CA GLY A 87 3.80 35.83 22.76
C GLY A 87 2.62 36.81 22.67
N ASP A 88 1.48 36.35 22.15
CA ASP A 88 0.33 37.21 21.84
C ASP A 88 -0.68 37.26 23.00
N GLU A 89 -0.59 36.30 23.93
CA GLU A 89 -1.50 36.15 25.07
C GLU A 89 -1.00 36.89 26.32
N GLU A 90 0.30 37.10 26.45
CA GLU A 90 0.92 37.77 27.61
C GLU A 90 0.66 39.30 27.64
N GLY A 91 0.10 39.87 26.56
CA GLY A 91 -0.32 41.28 26.47
C GLY A 91 -1.82 41.54 26.71
N LYS A 92 -2.59 40.54 27.17
CA LYS A 92 -4.07 40.64 27.32
C LYS A 92 -4.62 40.56 28.76
N SER A 93 -3.78 40.57 29.80
CA SER A 93 -4.25 40.65 31.20
C SER A 93 -4.12 42.05 31.79
#